data_AF-A0A4Q4NR89-F1
#
_entry.id   AF-A0A4Q4NR89-F1
#
_cell.length_a   1.000
_cell.length_b   1.000
_cell.length_c   1.000
_cell.angle_alpha   90.00
_cell.angle_beta   90.00
_cell.angle_gamma   90.00
#
_symmetry.space_group_name_H-M   'P 1'
#
loop_
_entity.id
_entity.type
_entity.pdbx_description
1 polymer ?
#
loop_
_entity_poly.entity_id
_entity_poly.type
_entity_poly.pdbx_seq_one_letter_code
_entity_poly.pdbx_strand_id
1 'polypeptide(L)'
;MHPIGLRHFHELVPLPQFEEEDSGFYFFLAQISLRKFLTQTLEVVGYFTGQVIFAPVVIGELRKQVREWYDHLPSVVQFPIDSTPLFDSRKSFLRVQYIALHVVLGWPSVLKILEVSEEEAGAQDHETIVVTRDHARHCIKSSALLLSIADEQLMGRKMGTHFTLYPTFACFATLLIAFDHPALAFIEETKQEQHIRNGYDVLRPWAHLPLIRRGLERARILMQQNNLAHIFHTYADELPQNASGVSPPVATSHDWKSPRAGFTMKP
;
A
#
# COMPACT_ATOMS: atom_id res chain seq x y z
N MET A 1 13.53 -18.50 -42.74
CA MET A 1 14.13 -18.93 -41.46
C MET A 1 13.68 -20.35 -41.18
N HIS A 2 14.60 -21.28 -40.96
CA HIS A 2 14.23 -22.65 -40.57
C HIS A 2 13.87 -22.68 -39.08
N PRO A 3 12.76 -23.33 -38.68
CA PRO A 3 12.38 -23.43 -37.27
C PRO A 3 13.41 -24.26 -36.51
N ILE A 4 13.98 -23.68 -35.44
CA ILE A 4 14.99 -24.31 -34.58
C ILE A 4 14.30 -24.79 -33.29
N GLY A 5 14.64 -25.98 -32.83
CA GLY A 5 14.18 -26.54 -31.54
C GLY A 5 12.74 -27.07 -31.58
N LEU A 6 12.00 -26.94 -30.47
CA LEU A 6 10.63 -27.46 -30.30
C LEU A 6 9.63 -27.00 -31.38
N ARG A 7 9.94 -25.90 -32.08
CA ARG A 7 9.15 -25.39 -33.21
C ARG A 7 9.16 -26.30 -34.44
N HIS A 8 10.14 -27.20 -34.58
CA HIS A 8 10.17 -28.19 -35.66
C HIS A 8 9.03 -29.21 -35.55
N PHE A 9 8.55 -29.48 -34.33
CA PHE A 9 7.47 -30.45 -34.10
C PHE A 9 6.08 -29.87 -34.38
N HIS A 10 5.94 -28.56 -34.61
CA HIS A 10 4.64 -27.92 -34.80
C HIS A 10 3.91 -28.41 -36.06
N GLU A 11 4.65 -28.88 -37.08
CA GLU A 11 4.10 -29.45 -38.31
C GLU A 11 3.66 -30.93 -38.14
N LEU A 12 4.17 -31.63 -37.12
CA LEU A 12 3.91 -33.06 -36.88
C LEU A 12 2.91 -33.30 -35.73
N VAL A 13 2.95 -32.43 -34.73
CA VAL A 13 2.04 -32.41 -33.58
C VAL A 13 1.71 -30.94 -33.33
N PRO A 14 0.45 -30.49 -33.49
CA PRO A 14 0.11 -29.13 -33.12
C PRO A 14 0.42 -28.98 -31.63
N LEU A 15 1.47 -28.21 -31.32
CA LEU A 15 1.72 -27.78 -29.95
C LEU A 15 0.46 -27.05 -29.49
N PRO A 16 0.04 -27.20 -28.21
CA PRO A 16 -1.11 -26.47 -27.70
C PRO A 16 -0.98 -25.00 -28.09
N GLN A 17 -1.77 -24.59 -29.07
CA GLN A 17 -1.96 -23.18 -29.39
C GLN A 17 -2.95 -22.72 -28.34
N PHE A 18 -2.61 -21.68 -27.60
CA PHE A 18 -3.62 -21.00 -26.78
C PHE A 18 -4.59 -20.36 -27.78
N GLU A 19 -5.62 -21.09 -28.20
CA GLU A 19 -6.62 -20.64 -29.18
C GLU A 19 -7.48 -19.51 -28.62
N GLU A 20 -7.45 -19.30 -27.30
CA GLU A 20 -7.98 -18.13 -26.63
C GLU A 20 -6.84 -17.38 -25.93
N GLU A 21 -6.66 -16.09 -26.24
CA GLU A 21 -5.95 -15.14 -25.38
C GLU A 21 -6.70 -15.09 -24.04
N ASP A 22 -6.43 -16.04 -23.16
CA ASP A 22 -7.11 -16.12 -21.88
C ASP A 22 -6.68 -14.91 -21.03
N SER A 23 -7.54 -13.91 -20.99
CA SER A 23 -7.40 -12.73 -20.13
C SER A 23 -7.11 -13.13 -18.67
N GLY A 24 -7.50 -14.32 -18.23
CA GLY A 24 -7.12 -14.90 -16.93
C GLY A 24 -5.63 -15.20 -16.82
N PHE A 25 -5.01 -15.75 -17.86
CA PHE A 25 -3.57 -16.04 -17.90
C PHE A 25 -2.72 -14.76 -17.83
N TYR A 26 -3.04 -13.76 -18.66
CA TYR A 26 -2.34 -12.47 -18.62
C TYR A 26 -2.51 -11.76 -17.28
N PHE A 27 -3.71 -11.83 -16.69
CA PHE A 27 -3.96 -11.27 -15.36
C PHE A 27 -3.09 -11.94 -14.30
N PHE A 28 -3.00 -13.28 -14.33
CA PHE A 28 -2.18 -14.04 -13.40
C PHE A 28 -0.68 -13.70 -13.52
N LEU A 29 -0.16 -13.62 -14.75
CA LEU A 29 1.23 -13.20 -14.99
C LEU A 29 1.49 -11.76 -14.53
N ALA A 30 0.55 -10.84 -14.78
CA ALA A 30 0.66 -9.46 -14.33
C ALA A 30 0.68 -9.40 -12.79
N GLN A 31 -0.18 -10.17 -12.13
CA GLN A 31 -0.19 -10.27 -10.67
C GLN A 31 1.13 -10.82 -10.14
N ILE A 32 1.66 -11.91 -10.68
CA ILE A 32 2.97 -12.47 -10.27
C ILE A 32 4.07 -11.41 -10.41
N SER A 33 4.09 -10.68 -11.52
CA SER A 33 5.08 -9.64 -11.79
C SER A 33 5.04 -8.54 -10.73
N LEU A 34 3.85 -8.03 -10.40
CA LEU A 34 3.67 -7.03 -9.35
C LEU A 34 4.11 -7.54 -7.97
N ARG A 35 3.83 -8.80 -7.63
CA ARG A 35 4.28 -9.39 -6.36
C ARG A 35 5.80 -9.51 -6.32
N LYS A 36 6.43 -9.88 -7.44
CA LYS A 36 7.89 -9.93 -7.54
C LYS A 36 8.52 -8.55 -7.36
N PHE A 37 7.99 -7.52 -8.02
CA PHE A 37 8.46 -6.14 -7.83
C PHE A 37 8.32 -5.69 -6.37
N LEU A 38 7.19 -6.00 -5.72
CA LEU A 38 6.99 -5.68 -4.31
C LEU A 38 8.04 -6.34 -3.42
N THR A 39 8.25 -7.65 -3.56
CA THR A 39 9.24 -8.38 -2.75
C THR A 39 10.65 -7.82 -2.97
N GLN A 40 11.05 -7.61 -4.23
CA GLN A 40 12.36 -7.05 -4.56
C GLN A 40 12.54 -5.63 -4.00
N THR A 41 11.48 -4.81 -4.05
CA THR A 41 11.51 -3.46 -3.47
C THR A 41 11.74 -3.50 -1.97
N LEU A 42 11.01 -4.35 -1.25
CA LEU A 42 11.11 -4.47 0.21
C LEU A 42 12.47 -5.01 0.68
N GLU A 43 13.24 -5.67 -0.19
CA GLU A 43 14.60 -6.15 0.10
C GLU A 43 15.65 -5.04 -0.02
N VAL A 44 15.40 -3.99 -0.80
CA VAL A 44 16.43 -2.98 -1.16
C VAL A 44 16.16 -1.57 -0.63
N VAL A 45 14.89 -1.21 -0.39
CA VAL A 45 14.48 0.10 0.10
C VAL A 45 13.30 -0.04 1.08
N GLY A 46 13.19 0.88 2.03
CA GLY A 46 12.11 0.79 3.03
C GLY A 46 12.56 1.20 4.41
N TYR A 47 11.99 0.52 5.40
CA TYR A 47 12.32 0.69 6.80
C TYR A 47 12.67 -0.67 7.39
N PHE A 48 13.91 -0.83 7.85
CA PHE A 48 14.40 -2.08 8.42
C PHE A 48 15.03 -1.80 9.79
N THR A 49 14.59 -2.53 10.81
CA THR A 49 15.17 -2.50 12.17
C THR A 49 15.40 -1.10 12.76
N GLY A 50 14.47 -0.15 12.53
CA GLY A 50 14.60 1.19 13.08
C GLY A 50 15.32 2.21 12.19
N GLN A 51 15.74 1.81 10.98
CA GLN A 51 16.47 2.66 10.04
C GLN A 51 15.76 2.71 8.68
N VAL A 52 15.70 3.91 8.10
CA VAL A 52 15.25 4.11 6.72
C VAL A 52 16.38 3.73 5.77
N ILE A 53 16.13 2.73 4.93
CA ILE A 53 17.01 2.40 3.79
C ILE A 53 16.57 3.29 2.62
N PHE A 54 17.22 4.44 2.49
CA PHE A 54 16.95 5.42 1.45
C PHE A 54 18.01 5.37 0.35
N ALA A 55 17.60 4.95 -0.85
CA ALA A 55 18.46 4.88 -2.04
C ALA A 55 17.76 5.55 -3.23
N PRO A 56 17.84 6.89 -3.40
CA PRO A 56 17.01 7.62 -4.36
C PRO A 56 17.23 7.19 -5.81
N VAL A 57 18.47 6.85 -6.19
CA VAL A 57 18.81 6.34 -7.53
C VAL A 57 18.15 4.98 -7.78
N VAL A 58 18.22 4.07 -6.79
CA VAL A 58 17.58 2.75 -6.89
C VAL A 58 16.06 2.89 -6.96
N ILE A 59 15.47 3.78 -6.16
CA ILE A 59 14.02 4.08 -6.21
C ILE A 59 13.63 4.58 -7.61
N GLY A 60 14.41 5.51 -8.18
CA GLY A 60 14.15 6.03 -9.53
C GLY A 60 14.16 4.95 -10.59
N GLU A 61 15.16 4.06 -10.56
CA GLU A 61 15.27 2.95 -11.52
C GLU A 61 14.16 1.91 -11.33
N LEU A 62 13.81 1.54 -10.08
CA LEU A 62 12.69 0.63 -9.81
C LEU A 62 11.36 1.22 -10.31
N ARG A 63 11.12 2.51 -10.11
CA ARG A 63 9.91 3.19 -10.61
C ARG A 63 9.86 3.19 -12.14
N LYS A 64 11.01 3.36 -12.80
CA LYS A 64 11.13 3.26 -14.25
C LYS A 64 10.80 1.85 -14.73
N GLN A 65 11.36 0.81 -14.12
CA GLN A 65 11.07 -0.60 -14.47
C GLN A 65 9.59 -0.95 -14.29
N VAL A 66 8.97 -0.46 -13.21
CA VAL A 66 7.52 -0.65 -12.96
C VAL A 66 6.68 0.07 -14.01
N ARG A 67 7.07 1.27 -14.46
CA ARG A 67 6.40 1.99 -15.55
C ARG A 67 6.55 1.25 -16.88
N GLU A 68 7.77 0.85 -17.23
CA GLU A 68 8.04 0.08 -18.45
C GLU A 68 7.25 -1.22 -18.46
N TRP A 69 7.16 -1.93 -17.32
CA TRP A 69 6.31 -3.11 -17.20
C TRP A 69 4.84 -2.81 -17.51
N TYR A 70 4.30 -1.69 -16.99
CA TYR A 70 2.92 -1.28 -17.25
C TYR A 70 2.70 -0.94 -18.73
N ASP A 71 3.65 -0.26 -19.37
CA ASP A 71 3.57 0.12 -20.78
C ASP A 71 3.57 -1.10 -21.72
N HIS A 72 4.16 -2.21 -21.29
CA HIS A 72 4.20 -3.48 -22.04
C HIS A 72 3.05 -4.45 -21.66
N LEU A 73 2.10 -4.04 -20.83
CA LEU A 73 0.94 -4.88 -20.53
C LEU A 73 0.05 -5.09 -21.75
N PRO A 74 -0.45 -6.31 -21.99
CA PRO A 74 -1.49 -6.54 -22.99
C PRO A 74 -2.74 -5.71 -22.73
N SER A 75 -3.39 -5.21 -23.79
CA SER A 75 -4.57 -4.34 -23.70
C SER A 75 -5.74 -4.95 -22.90
N VAL A 76 -5.85 -6.28 -22.93
CA VAL A 76 -6.84 -7.06 -22.18
C VAL A 76 -6.70 -6.92 -20.66
N VAL A 77 -5.51 -6.60 -20.15
CA VAL A 77 -5.23 -6.40 -18.71
C VAL A 77 -4.71 -5.00 -18.36
N GLN A 78 -4.46 -4.14 -19.36
CA GLN A 78 -4.10 -2.74 -19.13
C GLN A 78 -5.29 -1.95 -18.55
N PHE A 79 -4.99 -1.00 -17.66
CA PHE A 79 -5.96 -0.25 -16.87
C PHE A 79 -5.57 1.24 -16.79
N PRO A 80 -6.51 2.18 -16.72
CA PRO A 80 -6.18 3.60 -16.56
C PRO A 80 -5.51 3.89 -15.20
N ILE A 81 -4.54 4.81 -15.17
CA ILE A 81 -3.84 5.25 -13.95
C ILE A 81 -4.49 6.54 -13.42
N ASP A 82 -5.80 6.51 -13.24
CA ASP A 82 -6.60 7.60 -12.70
C ASP A 82 -7.76 7.04 -11.86
N SER A 83 -8.67 7.92 -11.42
CA SER A 83 -9.85 7.56 -10.63
C SER A 83 -11.07 7.19 -11.48
N THR A 84 -10.91 6.89 -12.77
CA THR A 84 -12.01 6.47 -13.63
C THR A 84 -12.60 5.16 -13.09
N PRO A 85 -13.93 5.05 -12.90
CA PRO A 85 -14.54 3.83 -12.40
C PRO A 85 -14.23 2.62 -13.28
N LEU A 86 -13.81 1.51 -12.67
CA LEU A 86 -13.54 0.25 -13.38
C LEU A 86 -14.50 -0.85 -12.94
N PHE A 87 -15.28 -1.38 -13.90
CA PHE A 87 -16.18 -2.51 -13.67
C PHE A 87 -15.48 -3.88 -13.81
N ASP A 88 -14.33 -3.93 -14.50
CA ASP A 88 -13.50 -5.14 -14.55
C ASP A 88 -12.70 -5.26 -13.25
N SER A 89 -13.08 -6.24 -12.41
CA SER A 89 -12.43 -6.45 -11.12
C SER A 89 -10.96 -6.82 -11.21
N ARG A 90 -10.52 -7.45 -12.31
CA ARG A 90 -9.10 -7.81 -12.53
C ARG A 90 -8.27 -6.57 -12.82
N LYS A 91 -8.76 -5.71 -13.72
CA LYS A 91 -8.12 -4.42 -14.03
C LYS A 91 -8.07 -3.50 -12.81
N SER A 92 -9.17 -3.40 -12.08
CA SER A 92 -9.23 -2.63 -10.83
C SER A 92 -8.28 -3.20 -9.77
N PHE A 93 -8.15 -4.54 -9.65
CA PHE A 93 -7.17 -5.16 -8.76
C PHE A 93 -5.73 -4.81 -9.15
N LEU A 94 -5.35 -5.00 -10.43
CA LEU A 94 -4.01 -4.67 -10.90
C LEU A 94 -3.68 -3.17 -10.71
N ARG A 95 -4.66 -2.29 -10.94
CA ARG A 95 -4.53 -0.85 -10.70
C ARG A 95 -4.19 -0.54 -9.25
N VAL A 96 -4.94 -1.11 -8.29
CA VAL A 96 -4.67 -0.92 -6.87
C VAL A 96 -3.27 -1.42 -6.51
N GLN A 97 -2.89 -2.61 -6.96
CA GLN A 97 -1.57 -3.18 -6.67
C GLN A 97 -0.42 -2.36 -7.27
N TYR A 98 -0.60 -1.85 -8.49
CA TYR A 98 0.36 -0.98 -9.16
C TYR A 98 0.54 0.35 -8.42
N ILE A 99 -0.55 1.01 -8.04
CA ILE A 99 -0.49 2.26 -7.26
C ILE A 99 0.13 2.01 -5.88
N ALA A 100 -0.23 0.91 -5.22
CA ALA A 100 0.35 0.52 -3.94
C ALA A 100 1.87 0.35 -4.03
N LEU A 101 2.37 -0.24 -5.12
CA LEU A 101 3.81 -0.41 -5.34
C LEU A 101 4.53 0.94 -5.46
N HIS A 102 3.94 1.93 -6.15
CA HIS A 102 4.48 3.30 -6.18
C HIS A 102 4.50 3.97 -4.81
N VAL A 103 3.48 3.73 -3.98
CA VAL A 103 3.46 4.21 -2.59
C VAL A 103 4.60 3.57 -1.79
N VAL A 104 4.80 2.26 -1.90
CA VAL A 104 5.91 1.56 -1.21
C VAL A 104 7.27 2.10 -1.65
N LEU A 105 7.47 2.34 -2.94
CA LEU A 105 8.72 2.91 -3.47
C LEU A 105 8.95 4.35 -3.02
N GLY A 106 7.89 5.14 -2.89
CA GLY A 106 7.97 6.55 -2.49
C GLY A 106 8.08 6.77 -0.99
N TRP A 107 7.60 5.84 -0.17
CA TRP A 107 7.53 5.97 1.30
C TRP A 107 8.87 6.29 1.97
N PRO A 108 10.01 5.69 1.60
CA PRO A 108 11.32 6.06 2.15
C PRO A 108 11.66 7.54 1.97
N SER A 109 11.17 8.17 0.89
CA SER A 109 11.39 9.59 0.63
C SER A 109 10.56 10.46 1.57
N VAL A 110 9.33 10.03 1.89
CA VAL A 110 8.49 10.69 2.90
C VAL A 110 9.15 10.58 4.26
N LEU A 111 9.57 9.38 4.66
CA LEU A 111 10.28 9.16 5.93
C LEU A 111 11.56 10.00 6.01
N LYS A 112 12.36 10.05 4.93
CA LYS A 112 13.58 10.84 4.93
C LYS A 112 13.30 12.34 5.16
N ILE A 113 12.23 12.89 4.58
CA ILE A 113 11.83 14.28 4.84
C ILE A 113 11.36 14.49 6.28
N LEU A 114 10.71 13.49 6.88
CA LEU A 114 10.25 13.56 8.27
C LEU A 114 11.39 13.39 9.29
N GLU A 115 12.46 12.67 8.93
CA GLU A 115 13.63 12.45 9.79
C GLU A 115 14.64 13.59 9.76
N VAL A 116 14.78 14.30 8.64
CA VAL A 116 15.80 15.34 8.47
C VAL A 116 15.53 16.51 9.42
N SER A 117 16.45 16.74 10.35
CA SER A 117 16.50 17.96 11.17
C SER A 117 16.96 19.15 10.31
N GLU A 118 16.60 20.37 10.72
CA GLU A 118 16.98 21.60 9.99
C GLU A 118 18.50 21.74 9.80
N GLU A 119 19.31 21.13 10.68
CA GLU A 119 20.79 21.14 10.63
C GLU A 119 21.36 20.20 9.55
N GLU A 120 20.72 19.05 9.28
CA GLU A 120 21.15 18.08 8.27
C GLU A 120 20.71 18.45 6.85
N ALA A 121 19.64 19.26 6.72
CA ALA A 121 19.12 19.72 5.44
C ALA A 121 20.13 20.60 4.66
N GLY A 122 21.01 21.31 5.37
CA GLY A 122 22.03 22.18 4.76
C GLY A 122 23.22 21.43 4.16
N ALA A 123 23.41 20.15 4.48
CA ALA A 123 24.54 19.33 4.03
C ALA A 123 24.20 18.42 2.84
N GLN A 124 22.92 18.33 2.45
CA GLN A 124 22.50 17.52 1.31
C GLN A 124 22.65 18.26 -0.01
N ASP A 125 23.12 17.54 -1.03
CA ASP A 125 23.16 18.05 -2.38
C ASP A 125 21.75 18.43 -2.88
N HIS A 126 21.68 19.55 -3.59
CA HIS A 126 20.42 20.15 -4.04
C HIS A 126 19.62 19.20 -4.94
N GLU A 127 20.30 18.45 -5.82
CA GLU A 127 19.66 17.47 -6.70
C GLU A 127 18.97 16.36 -5.90
N THR A 128 19.64 15.86 -4.84
CA THR A 128 19.08 14.83 -3.96
C THR A 128 17.83 15.32 -3.23
N ILE A 129 17.83 16.57 -2.76
CA ILE A 129 16.65 17.18 -2.10
C ILE A 129 15.48 17.26 -3.09
N VAL A 130 15.72 17.71 -4.32
CA VAL A 130 14.68 17.83 -5.36
C VAL A 130 14.06 16.47 -5.68
N VAL A 131 14.89 15.45 -5.91
CA VAL A 131 14.43 14.08 -6.21
C VAL A 131 13.63 13.50 -5.04
N THR A 132 14.11 13.69 -3.80
CA THR A 132 13.41 13.20 -2.59
C THR A 132 12.03 13.83 -2.46
N ARG A 133 11.92 15.15 -2.69
CA ARG A 133 10.64 15.86 -2.65
C ARG A 133 9.68 15.44 -3.76
N ASP A 134 10.18 15.18 -4.96
CA ASP A 134 9.35 14.66 -6.06
C ASP A 134 8.80 13.27 -5.74
N HIS A 135 9.65 12.38 -5.24
CA HIS A 135 9.25 11.04 -4.83
C HIS A 135 8.23 11.07 -3.68
N ALA A 136 8.42 11.93 -2.68
CA ALA A 136 7.47 12.11 -1.58
C ALA A 136 6.13 12.68 -2.09
N ARG A 137 6.15 13.68 -2.97
CA ARG A 137 4.94 14.23 -3.60
C ARG A 137 4.17 13.14 -4.33
N HIS A 138 4.85 12.33 -5.12
CA HIS A 138 4.21 11.23 -5.83
C HIS A 138 3.64 10.19 -4.88
N CYS A 139 4.37 9.82 -3.82
CA CYS A 139 3.90 8.89 -2.79
C CYS A 139 2.56 9.34 -2.19
N ILE A 140 2.46 10.59 -1.73
CA ILE A 140 1.26 11.12 -1.11
C ILE A 140 0.09 11.19 -2.12
N LYS A 141 0.36 11.64 -3.35
CA LYS A 141 -0.64 11.64 -4.44
C LYS A 141 -1.17 10.24 -4.74
N SER A 142 -0.28 9.26 -4.85
CA SER A 142 -0.65 7.87 -5.08
C SER A 142 -1.45 7.29 -3.91
N SER A 143 -1.12 7.64 -2.66
CA SER A 143 -1.90 7.25 -1.49
C SER A 143 -3.32 7.81 -1.55
N ALA A 144 -3.47 9.10 -1.86
CA ALA A 144 -4.78 9.74 -2.02
C ALA A 144 -5.61 9.10 -3.15
N LEU A 145 -4.98 8.83 -4.30
CA LEU A 145 -5.62 8.14 -5.41
C LEU A 145 -6.03 6.71 -5.04
N LEU A 146 -5.18 5.95 -4.35
CA LEU A 146 -5.52 4.59 -3.93
C LEU A 146 -6.77 4.58 -3.04
N LEU A 147 -6.86 5.51 -2.09
CA LEU A 147 -8.01 5.59 -1.19
C LEU A 147 -9.31 5.97 -1.92
N SER A 148 -9.25 6.73 -3.02
CA SER A 148 -10.46 7.09 -3.78
C SER A 148 -11.00 5.95 -4.64
N ILE A 149 -10.16 4.95 -4.98
CA ILE A 149 -10.55 3.79 -5.80
C ILE A 149 -10.67 2.47 -5.03
N ALA A 150 -10.23 2.44 -3.76
CA ALA A 150 -10.12 1.21 -2.98
C ALA A 150 -11.46 0.49 -2.77
N ASP A 151 -12.57 1.23 -2.74
CA ASP A 151 -13.92 0.68 -2.58
C ASP A 151 -14.31 -0.28 -3.70
N GLU A 152 -13.84 -0.06 -4.93
CA GLU A 152 -14.12 -0.94 -6.08
C GLU A 152 -13.74 -2.41 -5.80
N GLN A 153 -12.68 -2.61 -5.02
CA GLN A 153 -12.17 -3.93 -4.66
C GLN A 153 -12.68 -4.42 -3.31
N LEU A 154 -12.87 -3.51 -2.35
CA LEU A 154 -13.23 -3.87 -0.98
C LEU A 154 -14.73 -4.21 -0.85
N MET A 155 -15.62 -3.54 -1.58
CA MET A 155 -17.06 -3.84 -1.50
C MET A 155 -17.39 -5.27 -1.91
N GLY A 156 -16.62 -5.86 -2.83
CA GLY A 156 -16.89 -7.20 -3.37
C GLY A 156 -16.59 -8.37 -2.42
N ARG A 157 -15.84 -8.16 -1.31
CA ARG A 157 -15.40 -9.20 -0.34
C ARG A 157 -14.95 -10.52 -1.01
N LYS A 158 -14.18 -10.41 -2.09
CA LYS A 158 -13.74 -11.57 -2.90
C LYS A 158 -12.46 -12.20 -2.30
N MET A 159 -12.11 -13.38 -2.80
CA MET A 159 -10.81 -13.98 -2.49
C MET A 159 -9.69 -13.02 -2.90
N GLY A 160 -8.74 -12.76 -2.00
CA GLY A 160 -7.66 -11.79 -2.26
C GLY A 160 -7.94 -10.35 -1.83
N THR A 161 -9.11 -10.02 -1.28
CA THR A 161 -9.39 -8.65 -0.78
C THR A 161 -8.39 -8.15 0.26
N HIS A 162 -7.74 -9.05 1.02
CA HIS A 162 -6.64 -8.69 1.92
C HIS A 162 -5.48 -7.99 1.21
N PHE A 163 -5.18 -8.35 -0.05
CA PHE A 163 -4.14 -7.67 -0.85
C PHE A 163 -4.49 -6.22 -1.17
N THR A 164 -5.76 -5.83 -1.12
CA THR A 164 -6.20 -4.43 -1.24
C THR A 164 -6.36 -3.77 0.13
N LEU A 165 -6.84 -4.51 1.12
CA LEU A 165 -7.06 -4.00 2.47
C LEU A 165 -5.75 -3.49 3.11
N TYR A 166 -4.64 -4.23 2.96
CA TYR A 166 -3.35 -3.82 3.52
C TYR A 166 -2.81 -2.52 2.89
N PRO A 167 -2.70 -2.37 1.56
CA PRO A 167 -2.34 -1.10 0.94
C PRO A 167 -3.28 0.05 1.30
N THR A 168 -4.58 -0.21 1.39
CA THR A 168 -5.56 0.81 1.79
C THR A 168 -5.27 1.31 3.21
N PHE A 169 -5.04 0.39 4.15
CA PHE A 169 -4.66 0.74 5.51
C PHE A 169 -3.32 1.51 5.56
N ALA A 170 -2.33 1.06 4.79
CA ALA A 170 -1.03 1.73 4.71
C ALA A 170 -1.15 3.15 4.15
N CYS A 171 -1.88 3.35 3.04
CA CYS A 171 -2.10 4.66 2.43
C CYS A 171 -2.88 5.60 3.37
N PHE A 172 -3.89 5.08 4.08
CA PHE A 172 -4.60 5.84 5.10
C PHE A 172 -3.67 6.29 6.22
N ALA A 173 -2.83 5.39 6.76
CA ALA A 173 -1.84 5.74 7.77
C ALA A 173 -0.81 6.76 7.25
N THR A 174 -0.31 6.58 6.02
CA THR A 174 0.62 7.49 5.36
C THR A 174 0.05 8.90 5.26
N LEU A 175 -1.19 9.06 4.80
CA LEU A 175 -1.81 10.38 4.71
C LEU A 175 -2.09 10.97 6.09
N LEU A 176 -2.50 10.16 7.06
CA LEU A 176 -2.78 10.64 8.41
C LEU A 176 -1.52 11.10 9.14
N ILE A 177 -0.38 10.43 8.94
CA ILE A 177 0.93 10.85 9.47
C ILE A 177 1.42 12.12 8.76
N ALA A 178 1.16 12.24 7.46
CA ALA A 178 1.58 13.40 6.67
C ALA A 178 0.66 14.62 6.84
N PHE A 179 -0.53 14.45 7.41
CA PHE A 179 -1.56 15.47 7.49
C PHE A 179 -1.08 16.69 8.28
N ASP A 180 -1.19 17.87 7.68
CA ASP A 180 -0.74 19.16 8.22
C ASP A 180 0.71 19.19 8.75
N HIS A 181 1.56 18.25 8.35
CA HIS A 181 2.95 18.20 8.80
C HIS A 181 3.79 19.29 8.11
N PRO A 182 4.53 20.15 8.85
CA PRO A 182 5.23 21.31 8.29
C PRO A 182 6.27 20.93 7.23
N ALA A 183 7.02 19.86 7.45
CA ALA A 183 8.03 19.38 6.49
C ALA A 183 7.43 18.94 5.13
N LEU A 184 6.13 18.59 5.11
CA LEU A 184 5.41 18.11 3.93
C LEU A 184 4.41 19.15 3.40
N ALA A 185 4.43 20.39 3.89
CA ALA A 185 3.48 21.46 3.53
C ALA A 185 3.52 21.89 2.05
N PHE A 186 4.53 21.44 1.29
CA PHE A 186 4.69 21.66 -0.14
C PHE A 186 3.86 20.72 -1.04
N ILE A 187 3.22 19.73 -0.42
CA ILE A 187 2.31 18.77 -1.04
C ILE A 187 0.89 19.22 -0.67
N GLU A 188 -0.04 19.26 -1.64
CA GLU A 188 -1.37 19.81 -1.41
C GLU A 188 -2.28 18.82 -0.68
N GLU A 189 -2.15 17.55 -1.04
CA GLU A 189 -2.92 16.43 -0.52
C GLU A 189 -2.76 16.24 1.01
N THR A 190 -1.68 16.76 1.61
CA THR A 190 -1.45 16.71 3.06
C THR A 190 -2.35 17.66 3.85
N LYS A 191 -3.05 18.59 3.18
CA LYS A 191 -4.00 19.53 3.79
C LYS A 191 -5.46 19.16 3.53
N GLN A 192 -5.69 18.14 2.69
CA GLN A 192 -7.03 17.77 2.24
C GLN A 192 -7.61 16.68 3.13
N GLU A 193 -8.51 17.08 4.04
CA GLU A 193 -9.25 16.16 4.92
C GLU A 193 -9.97 15.06 4.14
N GLN A 194 -10.48 15.37 2.94
CA GLN A 194 -11.28 14.44 2.14
C GLN A 194 -10.57 13.10 1.93
N HIS A 195 -9.24 13.08 1.79
CA HIS A 195 -8.51 11.82 1.62
C HIS A 195 -8.46 10.98 2.91
N ILE A 196 -8.37 11.63 4.08
CA ILE A 196 -8.46 10.96 5.38
C ILE A 196 -9.86 10.37 5.57
N ARG A 197 -10.89 11.14 5.21
CA ARG A 197 -12.29 10.69 5.25
C ARG A 197 -12.50 9.48 4.36
N ASN A 198 -12.06 9.52 3.10
CA ASN A 198 -12.12 8.38 2.18
C ASN A 198 -11.49 7.13 2.80
N GLY A 199 -10.27 7.25 3.35
CA GLY A 199 -9.60 6.10 3.98
C GLY A 199 -10.36 5.55 5.19
N TYR A 200 -10.90 6.41 6.05
CA TYR A 200 -11.69 5.98 7.20
C TYR A 200 -12.98 5.27 6.78
N ASP A 201 -13.70 5.81 5.80
CA ASP A 201 -14.98 5.28 5.32
C ASP A 201 -14.84 3.93 4.62
N VAL A 202 -13.76 3.77 3.86
CA VAL A 202 -13.42 2.50 3.19
C VAL A 202 -13.04 1.41 4.22
N LEU A 203 -12.35 1.78 5.31
CA LEU A 203 -11.81 0.83 6.29
C LEU A 203 -12.78 0.51 7.43
N ARG A 204 -13.68 1.43 7.83
CA ARG A 204 -14.62 1.21 8.94
C ARG A 204 -15.47 -0.07 8.83
N PRO A 205 -15.97 -0.51 7.65
CA PRO A 205 -16.77 -1.73 7.54
C PRO A 205 -15.96 -2.99 7.89
N TRP A 206 -14.63 -2.87 7.88
CA TRP A 206 -13.69 -3.94 8.20
C TRP A 206 -13.25 -3.95 9.67
N ALA A 207 -13.81 -3.10 10.54
CA ALA A 207 -13.49 -3.01 11.97
C ALA A 207 -13.83 -4.27 12.80
N HIS A 208 -14.54 -5.24 12.19
CA HIS A 208 -14.71 -6.57 12.78
C HIS A 208 -13.40 -7.38 12.80
N LEU A 209 -12.45 -7.07 11.90
CA LEU A 209 -11.11 -7.66 11.88
C LEU A 209 -10.23 -7.03 12.97
N PRO A 210 -9.60 -7.81 13.88
CA PRO A 210 -8.85 -7.27 15.01
C PRO A 210 -7.71 -6.31 14.62
N LEU A 211 -7.01 -6.61 13.52
CA LEU A 211 -5.92 -5.78 13.02
C LEU A 211 -6.41 -4.40 12.57
N ILE A 212 -7.50 -4.37 11.80
CA ILE A 212 -8.10 -3.12 11.31
C ILE A 212 -8.70 -2.34 12.47
N ARG A 213 -9.38 -3.00 13.41
CA ARG A 213 -9.93 -2.35 14.61
C ARG A 213 -8.86 -1.59 15.38
N ARG A 214 -7.76 -2.26 15.74
CA ARG A 214 -6.64 -1.65 16.47
C ARG A 214 -6.02 -0.50 15.68
N GLY A 215 -5.92 -0.66 14.35
CA GLY A 215 -5.43 0.38 13.46
C GLY A 215 -6.33 1.61 13.47
N LEU A 216 -7.65 1.43 13.35
CA LEU A 216 -8.63 2.51 13.39
C LEU A 216 -8.71 3.19 14.77
N GLU A 217 -8.57 2.44 15.87
CA GLU A 217 -8.48 3.02 17.22
C GLU A 217 -7.28 3.97 17.34
N ARG A 218 -6.11 3.56 16.86
CA ARG A 218 -4.91 4.42 16.80
C ARG A 218 -5.11 5.62 15.87
N ALA A 219 -5.73 5.40 14.72
CA ALA A 219 -6.02 6.46 13.78
C ALA A 219 -6.94 7.52 14.39
N ARG A 220 -7.97 7.13 15.16
CA ARG A 220 -8.85 8.10 15.85
C ARG A 220 -8.09 9.00 16.83
N ILE A 221 -7.11 8.46 17.55
CA ILE A 221 -6.25 9.25 18.44
C ILE A 221 -5.47 10.31 17.64
N LEU A 222 -4.84 9.91 16.52
CA LEU A 222 -4.13 10.84 15.64
C LEU A 222 -5.08 11.87 15.00
N MET A 223 -6.28 11.44 14.59
CA MET A 223 -7.31 12.34 14.05
C MET A 223 -7.77 13.36 15.09
N GLN A 224 -7.94 12.97 16.36
CA GLN A 224 -8.25 13.91 17.45
C GLN A 224 -7.16 14.96 17.63
N GLN A 225 -5.88 14.53 17.60
CA GLN A 225 -4.74 15.44 17.71
C GLN A 225 -4.68 16.45 16.55
N ASN A 226 -5.19 16.08 15.37
CA ASN A 226 -5.23 16.92 14.18
C ASN A 226 -6.60 17.61 13.96
N ASN A 227 -7.45 17.71 14.98
CA ASN A 227 -8.80 18.33 14.89
C ASN A 227 -9.77 17.67 13.88
N LEU A 228 -9.53 16.40 13.50
CA LEU A 228 -10.34 15.62 12.57
C LEU A 228 -11.36 14.69 13.28
N ALA A 229 -11.66 14.95 14.56
CA ALA A 229 -12.54 14.08 15.34
C ALA A 229 -13.95 13.96 14.76
N HIS A 230 -14.43 15.01 14.10
CA HIS A 230 -15.76 15.07 13.51
C HIS A 230 -16.00 13.98 12.46
N ILE A 231 -14.96 13.52 11.74
CA ILE A 231 -15.05 12.47 10.72
C ILE A 231 -15.59 11.16 11.30
N PHE A 232 -15.16 10.76 12.50
CA PHE A 232 -15.64 9.51 13.12
C PHE A 232 -16.81 9.72 14.07
N HIS A 233 -17.05 10.94 14.55
CA HIS A 233 -18.24 11.27 15.34
C HIS A 233 -19.52 11.23 14.51
N THR A 234 -19.48 11.56 13.22
CA THR A 234 -20.61 11.39 12.29
C THR A 234 -21.20 9.98 12.33
N TYR A 235 -20.38 8.97 12.65
CA TYR A 235 -20.78 7.56 12.69
C TYR A 235 -20.97 7.01 14.10
N ALA A 236 -20.68 7.80 15.15
CA ALA A 236 -20.91 7.39 16.53
C ALA A 236 -22.41 7.33 16.85
N ASP A 237 -23.21 8.17 16.20
CA ASP A 237 -24.67 8.18 16.30
C ASP A 237 -25.33 7.00 15.55
N GLU A 238 -24.61 6.33 14.64
CA GLU A 238 -25.09 5.16 13.88
C GLU A 238 -24.82 3.81 14.57
N LEU A 239 -24.04 3.79 15.66
CA LEU A 239 -23.82 2.58 16.45
C LEU A 239 -25.08 2.25 17.25
N PRO A 240 -25.66 1.04 17.14
CA PRO A 240 -26.79 0.67 17.99
C PRO A 240 -26.36 0.76 19.46
N GLN A 241 -27.14 1.50 20.26
CA GLN A 241 -26.93 1.71 21.70
C GLN A 241 -26.93 0.41 22.55
N ASN A 242 -27.10 -0.76 21.93
CA ASN A 242 -27.16 -2.05 22.61
C ASN A 242 -25.80 -2.75 22.66
N ALA A 243 -24.89 -2.20 23.46
CA ALA A 243 -23.80 -2.97 24.07
C ALA A 243 -23.52 -2.55 25.52
N SER A 244 -24.39 -1.75 26.14
CA SER A 244 -24.40 -1.52 27.58
C SER A 244 -25.10 -2.70 28.27
N GLY A 245 -24.40 -3.82 28.46
CA GLY A 245 -25.02 -4.95 29.16
C GLY A 245 -24.18 -6.20 29.39
N VAL A 246 -22.93 -6.28 28.93
CA VAL A 246 -22.05 -7.41 29.30
C VAL A 246 -20.66 -6.88 29.58
N SER A 247 -20.40 -6.59 30.85
CA SER A 247 -19.03 -6.47 31.35
C SER A 247 -18.33 -7.81 31.14
N PRO A 248 -17.18 -7.87 30.45
CA PRO A 248 -16.34 -9.06 30.53
C PRO A 248 -15.80 -9.17 31.97
N PRO A 249 -15.66 -10.39 32.53
CA PRO A 249 -15.08 -10.54 33.85
C PRO A 249 -13.63 -10.04 33.81
N VAL A 250 -13.27 -9.24 34.81
CA VAL A 250 -11.91 -8.79 35.07
C VAL A 250 -11.05 -10.03 35.31
N ALA A 251 -10.31 -10.47 34.29
CA ALA A 251 -9.25 -11.45 34.46
C ALA A 251 -8.06 -10.73 35.13
N THR A 252 -7.91 -10.95 36.43
CA THR A 252 -6.74 -10.56 37.20
C THR A 252 -5.52 -11.38 36.78
N SER A 253 -4.41 -10.66 36.57
CA SER A 253 -3.02 -11.10 36.36
C SER A 253 -2.75 -12.22 35.32
N HIS A 254 -2.29 -11.82 34.14
CA HIS A 254 -1.32 -12.63 33.38
C HIS A 254 0.04 -11.92 33.39
N ASP A 255 0.94 -12.44 34.23
CA ASP A 255 2.38 -12.17 34.22
C ASP A 255 2.99 -12.61 32.89
N TRP A 256 3.39 -11.65 32.05
CA TRP A 256 4.18 -11.93 30.86
C TRP A 256 5.66 -11.92 31.22
N LYS A 257 6.22 -13.08 31.59
CA LYS A 257 7.68 -13.27 31.66
C LYS A 257 8.19 -13.74 30.30
N SER A 258 9.06 -12.93 29.67
CA SER A 258 9.81 -13.28 28.46
C SER A 258 10.55 -14.61 28.61
N PRO A 259 10.65 -15.44 27.55
CA PRO A 259 11.53 -16.61 27.56
C PRO A 259 12.99 -16.15 27.65
N ARG A 260 13.65 -16.44 28.77
CA ARG A 260 15.10 -16.33 28.90
C ARG A 260 15.74 -17.46 28.09
N ALA A 261 16.62 -17.09 27.15
CA ALA A 261 17.55 -18.01 26.52
C ALA A 261 18.44 -18.67 27.60
N GLY A 262 18.50 -20.00 27.57
CA GLY A 262 19.29 -20.80 28.51
C GLY A 262 19.51 -22.19 27.96
N PHE A 263 20.39 -22.32 26.97
CA PHE A 263 21.01 -23.60 26.64
C PHE A 263 22.01 -23.92 27.75
N THR A 264 21.71 -24.94 28.56
CA THR A 264 22.67 -25.58 29.45
C THR A 264 22.93 -26.99 28.92
N MET A 265 24.09 -27.21 28.30
CA MET A 265 24.65 -28.55 28.18
C MET A 265 25.13 -29.00 29.56
N LYS A 266 24.73 -30.20 29.97
CA LYS A 266 25.26 -30.89 31.14
C LYS A 266 26.28 -31.95 30.70
N PRO A 267 27.25 -32.27 31.59
CA PRO A 267 28.52 -32.92 31.25
C PRO A 267 28.38 -34.37 30.78
#